data_AF-A0A522QS98-F1
#
_entry.id   AF-A0A522QS98-F1
#
_cell.length_a   1.000
_cell.length_b   1.000
_cell.length_c   1.000
_cell.angle_alpha   90.00
_cell.angle_beta   90.00
_cell.angle_gamma   90.00
#
_symmetry.space_group_name_H-M   'P 1'
#
loop_
_entity.id
_entity.type
_entity.pdbx_description
1 polymer ?
#
loop_
_entity_poly.entity_id
_entity_poly.type
_entity_poly.pdbx_seq_one_letter_code
_entity_poly.pdbx_strand_id
1 'polypeptide(L)' 'GAAGAPKITDKAAWAPRVKQGIATLVKHAIDGYTGPDGNHMPAKGGNPALTDAQVEATVKWMVSQVQ' A
#
# COMPACT_ATOMS: atom_id res chain seq x y z
N GLY A 1 -4.62 6.57 -8.95
CA GLY A 1 -3.59 5.70 -9.53
C GLY A 1 -4.25 4.70 -10.43
N ALA A 2 -3.49 3.74 -10.98
CA ALA A 2 -4.08 2.65 -11.76
C ALA A 2 -5.18 1.93 -10.96
N ALA A 3 -6.30 1.57 -11.60
CA ALA A 3 -7.42 0.86 -10.99
C ALA A 3 -7.93 1.44 -9.65
N GLY A 4 -7.93 2.77 -9.49
CA GLY A 4 -8.41 3.42 -8.27
C GLY A 4 -7.40 3.46 -7.12
N ALA A 5 -6.17 2.96 -7.30
CA ALA A 5 -5.14 3.01 -6.27
C ALA A 5 -4.86 4.46 -5.80
N PRO A 6 -4.66 4.71 -4.50
CA PRO A 6 -4.38 6.06 -4.01
C PRO A 6 -3.10 6.60 -4.64
N LYS A 7 -3.13 7.84 -5.15
CA LYS A 7 -1.93 8.49 -5.69
C LYS A 7 -1.01 8.85 -4.51
N ILE A 8 0.30 8.75 -4.69
CA ILE A 8 1.26 9.14 -3.65
C ILE A 8 1.22 10.65 -3.34
N THR A 9 0.67 11.46 -4.24
CA THR A 9 0.45 12.89 -4.02
C THR A 9 -0.84 13.20 -3.26
N ASP A 10 -1.70 12.20 -3.03
CA ASP A 10 -3.01 12.37 -2.39
C ASP A 10 -2.93 12.07 -0.89
N LYS A 11 -2.38 13.02 -0.13
CA LYS A 11 -2.21 12.87 1.34
C LYS A 11 -3.54 12.60 2.05
N ALA A 12 -4.66 13.13 1.54
CA ALA A 12 -5.99 12.92 2.14
C ALA A 12 -6.43 11.45 2.02
N ALA A 13 -6.20 10.81 0.87
CA ALA A 13 -6.47 9.39 0.69
C ALA A 13 -5.54 8.48 1.51
N TRP A 14 -4.32 8.95 1.80
CA TRP A 14 -3.33 8.21 2.60
C TRP A 14 -3.52 8.35 4.11
N ALA A 15 -4.04 9.47 4.60
CA ALA A 15 -4.24 9.72 6.03
C ALA A 15 -4.97 8.58 6.79
N PRO A 16 -6.14 8.06 6.34
CA PRO A 16 -6.80 6.95 7.02
C PRO A 16 -6.03 5.63 6.93
N ARG A 17 -5.19 5.45 5.89
CA ARG A 17 -4.36 4.25 5.69
C ARG A 17 -3.16 4.26 6.64
N VAL A 18 -2.47 5.39 6.75
CA VAL A 18 -1.34 5.55 7.68
C VAL A 18 -1.77 5.33 9.14
N LYS A 19 -2.99 5.71 9.51
CA LYS A 19 -3.58 5.42 10.84
C LYS A 19 -3.70 3.93 11.16
N GLN A 20 -3.73 3.03 10.17
CA GLN A 20 -3.74 1.58 10.38
C GLN A 20 -2.38 1.04 10.85
N GLY A 21 -1.31 1.85 10.74
CA GLY A 21 0.05 1.48 11.09
C GLY A 21 0.82 0.80 9.95
N ILE A 22 2.14 1.00 9.94
CA ILE A 22 3.02 0.48 8.87
C ILE A 22 2.95 -1.04 8.77
N ALA A 23 2.92 -1.77 9.89
CA ALA A 23 2.86 -3.24 9.88
C ALA A 23 1.63 -3.78 9.12
N THR A 24 0.47 -3.16 9.32
CA THR A 24 -0.78 -3.51 8.62
C THR A 24 -0.66 -3.24 7.12
N LEU A 25 -0.12 -2.08 6.74
CA LEU A 25 0.08 -1.72 5.33
C LEU A 25 1.04 -2.66 4.62
N VAL A 26 2.12 -3.07 5.29
CA VAL A 26 3.09 -4.04 4.77
C VAL A 26 2.44 -5.40 4.57
N LYS A 27 1.68 -5.88 5.57
CA LYS A 27 0.95 -7.15 5.46
C LYS A 27 -0.01 -7.15 4.28
N HIS A 28 -0.83 -6.10 4.15
CA HIS A 28 -1.73 -5.93 3.02
C HIS A 28 -0.98 -5.92 1.68
N ALA A 29 0.18 -5.27 1.59
CA ALA A 29 0.96 -5.19 0.37
C ALA A 29 1.60 -6.53 -0.03
N ILE A 30 1.99 -7.35 0.93
CA ILE A 30 2.56 -8.69 0.69
C ILE A 30 1.45 -9.67 0.29
N ASP A 31 0.40 -9.76 1.11
CA ASP A 31 -0.68 -10.76 0.97
C ASP A 31 -1.70 -10.40 -0.11
N GLY A 32 -1.76 -9.12 -0.50
CA GLY A 32 -2.86 -8.54 -1.23
C GLY A 32 -4.00 -8.13 -0.30
N TYR A 33 -4.85 -7.21 -0.77
CA TYR A 33 -5.90 -6.64 0.06
C TYR A 33 -7.05 -6.11 -0.79
N THR A 34 -8.28 -6.39 -0.36
CA THR A 34 -9.48 -5.76 -0.92
C THR A 34 -10.00 -4.75 0.09
N GLY A 35 -10.02 -3.48 -0.30
CA GLY A 35 -10.45 -2.39 0.56
C GLY A 35 -11.96 -2.30 0.73
N PRO A 36 -12.42 -1.54 1.74
CA PRO A 36 -13.85 -1.25 1.94
C PRO A 36 -14.44 -0.42 0.80
N ASP A 37 -13.59 0.23 0.00
CA ASP A 37 -13.92 0.95 -1.24
C ASP A 37 -14.08 0.01 -2.45
N GLY A 38 -13.95 -1.31 -2.26
CA GLY A 38 -14.03 -2.31 -3.33
C GLY A 38 -12.75 -2.37 -4.19
N ASN A 39 -11.75 -1.54 -3.91
CA ASN A 39 -10.51 -1.54 -4.66
C ASN A 39 -9.64 -2.74 -4.25
N HIS A 40 -9.15 -3.46 -5.25
CA HIS A 40 -8.28 -4.61 -5.05
C HIS A 40 -6.81 -4.20 -5.24
N MET A 41 -5.99 -4.47 -4.23
CA MET A 41 -4.54 -4.40 -4.28
C MET A 41 -4.00 -5.83 -4.42
N PRO A 42 -3.41 -6.20 -5.58
CA PRO A 42 -2.82 -7.51 -5.75
C PRO A 42 -1.64 -7.74 -4.80
N ALA A 43 -1.42 -8.99 -4.42
CA ALA A 43 -0.24 -9.41 -3.66
C ALA A 43 1.04 -8.92 -4.35
N LYS A 44 1.95 -8.34 -3.56
CA LYS A 44 3.23 -7.78 -4.01
C LYS A 44 3.08 -6.78 -5.16
N GLY A 45 1.98 -6.03 -5.20
CA GLY A 45 1.70 -5.07 -6.28
C GLY A 45 1.54 -5.72 -7.65
N GLY A 46 1.27 -7.04 -7.70
CA GLY A 46 1.15 -7.82 -8.94
C GLY A 46 2.47 -8.39 -9.46
N ASN A 47 3.58 -8.18 -8.76
CA ASN A 47 4.88 -8.74 -9.13
C ASN A 47 5.33 -9.82 -8.13
N PRO A 48 5.13 -11.12 -8.42
CA PRO A 48 5.50 -12.20 -7.51
C PRO A 48 7.00 -12.36 -7.30
N ALA A 49 7.85 -11.76 -8.16
CA ALA A 49 9.31 -11.82 -8.02
C ALA A 49 9.85 -10.91 -6.90
N LEU A 50 9.04 -10.01 -6.36
CA LEU A 50 9.46 -9.15 -5.26
C LEU A 50 9.61 -9.96 -3.96
N THR A 51 10.68 -9.66 -3.22
CA THR A 51 10.83 -10.16 -1.85
C THR A 51 9.99 -9.32 -0.89
N ASP A 52 9.60 -9.93 0.23
CA ASP A 52 8.80 -9.25 1.25
C ASP A 52 9.54 -8.03 1.81
N ALA A 53 10.87 -8.09 1.90
CA ALA A 53 11.72 -6.97 2.28
C ALA A 53 11.67 -5.80 1.26
N GLN A 54 11.62 -6.09 -0.04
CA GLN A 54 11.45 -5.05 -1.07
C GLN A 54 10.07 -4.40 -0.98
N VAL A 55 9.02 -5.19 -0.73
CA VAL A 55 7.65 -4.68 -0.52
C VAL A 55 7.60 -3.80 0.73
N GLU A 56 8.18 -4.25 1.84
CA GLU A 56 8.24 -3.51 3.09
C GLU A 56 8.97 -2.16 2.93
N ALA A 57 10.15 -2.17 2.30
CA ALA A 57 10.91 -0.95 2.03
C ALA A 57 10.11 0.05 1.18
N THR A 58 9.41 -0.46 0.16
CA THR A 58 8.55 0.36 -0.70
C THR A 58 7.39 0.97 0.06
N VAL A 59 6.68 0.20 0.90
CA VAL A 59 5.58 0.72 1.73
C VAL A 59 6.07 1.80 2.69
N LYS A 60 7.22 1.58 3.36
CA LYS A 60 7.84 2.57 4.25
C LYS A 60 8.18 3.87 3.51
N TRP A 61 8.78 3.75 2.33
CA TRP A 61 9.07 4.90 1.47
C TRP A 61 7.77 5.63 1.10
N MET A 62 6.73 4.91 0.65
CA MET A 62 5.45 5.53 0.29
C MET A 62 4.83 6.30 1.46
N VAL A 63 4.79 5.70 2.66
CA VAL A 63 4.29 6.37 3.87
C VAL A 63 5.10 7.65 4.16
N SER A 64 6.42 7.62 4.00
CA SER A 64 7.27 8.81 4.21
C SER A 64 6.97 9.97 3.25
N GLN A 65 6.43 9.70 2.06
CA GLN A 65 6.10 10.75 1.08
C GLN A 65 4.75 11.43 1.37
N VAL A 66 3.88 10.77 2.13
CA VAL A 66 2.49 11.21 2.39
C VAL A 66 2.26 11.69 3.82
N GLN A 67 3.25 11.50 4.69
CA GLN A 67 3.32 12.17 6.00
C GLN A 67 3.59 13.68 5.88
#